data_AF-A0A5C8KPL8-F1
#
_entry.id   AF-A0A5C8KPL8-F1
#
_cell.length_a   1.000
_cell.length_b   1.000
_cell.length_c   1.000
_cell.angle_alpha   90.00
_cell.angle_beta   90.00
_cell.angle_gamma   90.00
#
_symmetry.space_group_name_H-M   'P 1'
#
loop_
_entity.id
_entity.type
_entity.pdbx_description
1 polymer ?
#
loop_
_entity_poly.entity_id
_entity_poly.type
_entity_poly.pdbx_seq_one_letter_code
_entity_poly.pdbx_strand_id
1 'polypeptide(L)'
;MRTILSLLAALLLSGCVATAPLAEQVPAPAYTSANAVLVAVVDERERIREGGNPAAIGRAHGVYGIPATWRVHPAISVEDGDRNRTAAEWLQNRLARGLADAGWSVAEASFQMDVQPDAVSDALADSAATTLLLLRMKEWWFSMNLNWVSAFTFTNDVEVSVYRQGEGLVLTKRFDAKDIIDEKASESPRNNILRMYSDKLTEYLDDPEVRAALEQPTAG
;
A
#
# COMPACT_ATOMS: atom_id res chain seq x y z
N MET A 1 9.07 48.31 26.24
CA MET A 1 9.88 47.55 25.25
C MET A 1 10.04 46.06 25.59
N ARG A 2 9.07 45.44 26.30
CA ARG A 2 9.14 44.03 26.76
C ARG A 2 8.02 43.15 26.18
N THR A 3 7.02 43.76 25.54
CA THR A 3 5.84 43.12 24.96
C THR A 3 5.97 42.83 23.46
N ILE A 4 6.99 43.36 22.77
CA ILE A 4 7.21 43.11 21.33
C ILE A 4 7.95 41.78 21.10
N LEU A 5 8.70 41.29 22.10
CA LEU A 5 9.47 40.05 21.97
C LEU A 5 8.61 38.78 22.03
N SER A 6 7.41 38.85 22.62
CA SER A 6 6.50 37.70 22.74
C SER A 6 5.72 37.40 21.47
N LEU A 7 5.59 38.35 20.53
CA LEU A 7 4.90 38.12 19.26
C LEU A 7 5.79 37.40 18.21
N LEU A 8 7.11 37.43 18.38
CA LEU A 8 8.06 36.83 17.43
C LEU A 8 8.23 35.31 17.62
N ALA A 9 7.94 34.78 18.82
CA ALA A 9 8.08 33.36 19.12
C ALA A 9 6.94 32.49 18.54
N ALA A 10 5.77 33.08 18.26
CA ALA A 10 4.63 32.35 17.67
C ALA A 10 4.77 32.12 16.16
N LEU A 11 5.63 32.88 15.47
CA LEU A 11 5.85 32.76 14.02
C LEU A 11 6.88 31.68 13.63
N LEU A 12 7.52 31.03 14.61
CA LEU A 12 8.46 29.92 14.37
C LEU A 12 7.81 28.53 14.47
N LEU A 13 6.49 28.46 14.69
CA LEU A 13 5.69 27.25 14.48
C LEU A 13 5.30 27.10 13.00
N SER A 14 6.22 27.42 12.07
CA SER A 14 6.06 27.05 10.67
C SER A 14 5.91 25.54 10.61
N GLY A 15 4.68 25.08 10.35
CA GLY A 15 4.26 23.70 10.46
C GLY A 15 5.16 22.77 9.66
N CYS A 16 6.06 22.07 10.36
CA CYS A 16 6.44 20.74 9.91
C CYS A 16 5.14 19.94 9.92
N VAL A 17 4.55 19.72 8.74
CA VAL A 17 3.41 18.80 8.62
C VAL A 17 3.94 17.45 9.08
N ALA A 18 3.50 17.03 10.26
CA ALA A 18 3.90 15.76 10.82
C ALA A 18 3.49 14.65 9.83
N THR A 19 4.34 13.64 9.70
CA THR A 19 3.96 12.42 8.97
C THR A 19 2.70 11.85 9.61
N ALA A 20 1.74 11.43 8.78
CA ALA A 20 0.50 10.80 9.25
C ALA A 20 0.84 9.64 10.22
N PRO A 21 0.07 9.44 11.30
CA PRO A 21 0.27 8.30 12.19
C PRO A 21 0.09 6.98 11.42
N LEU A 22 0.76 5.91 11.85
CA LEU A 22 0.73 4.61 11.16
C LEU A 22 -0.70 4.08 10.94
N ALA A 23 -1.59 4.32 11.90
CA ALA A 23 -3.00 3.91 11.83
C ALA A 23 -3.77 4.53 10.64
N GLU A 24 -3.32 5.67 10.09
CA GLU A 24 -3.89 6.30 8.89
C GLU A 24 -3.24 5.80 7.58
N GLN A 25 -2.23 4.93 7.68
CA GLN A 25 -1.45 4.43 6.53
C GLN A 25 -1.73 2.95 6.23
N VAL A 26 -2.54 2.30 7.06
CA VAL A 26 -2.87 0.87 6.95
C VAL A 26 -4.35 0.72 6.64
N PRO A 27 -4.74 -0.28 5.83
CA PRO A 27 -6.14 -0.47 5.49
C PRO A 27 -6.96 -0.80 6.74
N ALA A 28 -8.22 -0.37 6.72
CA ALA A 28 -9.18 -0.58 7.81
C ALA A 28 -10.45 -1.26 7.26
N PRO A 29 -10.38 -2.57 6.90
CA PRO A 29 -11.52 -3.26 6.34
C PRO A 29 -12.69 -3.28 7.33
N ALA A 30 -13.92 -3.27 6.82
CA ALA A 30 -15.13 -3.22 7.63
C ALA A 30 -15.51 -4.57 8.29
N TYR A 31 -14.63 -5.58 8.22
CA TYR A 31 -14.90 -6.95 8.64
C TYR A 31 -13.62 -7.69 9.06
N THR A 32 -13.82 -8.89 9.61
CA THR A 32 -12.74 -9.81 9.98
C THR A 32 -12.97 -11.17 9.34
N SER A 33 -11.88 -11.86 8.99
CA SER A 33 -11.95 -13.26 8.57
C SER A 33 -11.71 -14.18 9.77
N ALA A 34 -12.45 -15.28 9.83
CA ALA A 34 -12.20 -16.37 10.78
C ALA A 34 -11.03 -17.27 10.34
N ASN A 35 -10.60 -17.16 9.08
CA ASN A 35 -9.48 -17.93 8.54
C ASN A 35 -8.15 -17.32 8.98
N ALA A 36 -7.13 -18.15 9.16
CA ALA A 36 -5.76 -17.67 9.18
C ALA A 36 -5.33 -17.39 7.73
N VAL A 37 -4.81 -16.19 7.47
CA VAL A 37 -4.56 -15.65 6.13
C VAL A 37 -3.07 -15.35 5.95
N LEU A 38 -2.45 -15.92 4.90
CA LEU A 38 -1.20 -15.41 4.36
C LEU A 38 -1.50 -14.19 3.48
N VAL A 39 -0.66 -13.18 3.55
CA VAL A 39 -0.68 -12.05 2.62
C VAL A 39 0.62 -11.97 1.84
N ALA A 40 0.50 -11.79 0.53
CA ALA A 40 1.63 -11.59 -0.35
C ALA A 40 1.36 -10.47 -1.34
N VAL A 41 2.36 -9.64 -1.60
CA VAL A 41 2.35 -8.66 -2.70
C VAL A 41 3.53 -8.96 -3.62
N VAL A 42 3.25 -9.19 -4.89
CA VAL A 42 4.27 -9.45 -5.92
C VAL A 42 4.33 -8.27 -6.87
N ASP A 43 5.55 -7.78 -7.10
CA ASP A 43 5.82 -6.68 -8.02
C ASP A 43 5.90 -7.20 -9.46
N GLU A 44 4.84 -6.96 -10.23
CA GLU A 44 4.76 -7.31 -11.65
C GLU A 44 4.79 -6.07 -12.56
N ARG A 45 5.21 -4.92 -12.02
CA ARG A 45 5.22 -3.69 -12.80
C ARG A 45 6.25 -3.79 -13.92
N GLU A 46 5.86 -3.36 -15.11
CA GLU A 46 6.71 -3.44 -16.31
C GLU A 46 8.07 -2.76 -16.08
N ARG A 47 8.06 -1.60 -15.42
CA ARG A 47 9.26 -0.86 -15.01
C ARG A 47 10.26 -1.69 -14.20
N ILE A 48 9.81 -2.70 -13.45
CA ILE A 48 10.68 -3.58 -12.65
C ILE A 48 11.20 -4.73 -13.51
N ARG A 49 10.36 -5.28 -14.39
CA ARG A 49 10.79 -6.28 -15.40
C ARG A 49 11.89 -5.74 -16.30
N GLU A 50 11.85 -4.45 -16.63
CA GLU A 50 12.86 -3.74 -17.42
C GLU A 50 14.12 -3.35 -16.62
N GLY A 51 14.26 -3.79 -15.36
CA GLY A 51 15.45 -3.52 -14.52
C GLY A 51 15.40 -2.18 -13.77
N GLY A 52 14.22 -1.56 -13.66
CA GLY A 52 14.02 -0.36 -12.86
C GLY A 52 14.15 -0.60 -11.36
N ASN A 53 14.09 0.50 -10.59
CA ASN A 53 14.26 0.43 -9.14
C ASN A 53 12.99 -0.12 -8.45
N PRO A 54 13.06 -1.24 -7.72
CA PRO A 54 11.89 -1.89 -7.10
C PRO A 54 11.25 -1.08 -5.98
N ALA A 55 11.98 -0.14 -5.38
CA ALA A 55 11.44 0.79 -4.39
C ALA A 55 10.75 2.01 -5.04
N ALA A 56 10.76 2.18 -6.36
CA ALA A 56 10.10 3.32 -7.00
C ALA A 56 8.58 3.26 -6.81
N ILE A 57 7.93 4.39 -6.56
CA ILE A 57 6.48 4.49 -6.26
C ILE A 57 5.77 5.61 -7.02
N GLY A 58 6.53 6.48 -7.68
CA GLY A 58 5.96 7.61 -8.38
C GLY A 58 6.99 8.56 -8.95
N ARG A 59 6.50 9.64 -9.54
CA ARG A 59 7.30 10.75 -10.04
C ARG A 59 6.76 12.06 -9.51
N ALA A 60 7.66 12.90 -9.02
CA ALA A 60 7.35 14.28 -8.68
C ALA A 60 8.14 15.22 -9.59
N HIS A 61 7.48 16.21 -10.15
CA HIS A 61 8.12 17.25 -10.94
C HIS A 61 8.48 18.40 -10.00
N GLY A 62 9.77 18.52 -9.68
CA GLY A 62 10.31 19.54 -8.77
C GLY A 62 10.48 20.89 -9.46
N VAL A 63 11.34 21.74 -8.90
CA VAL A 63 11.63 23.10 -9.41
C VAL A 63 11.94 23.05 -10.92
N TYR A 64 11.30 23.94 -11.69
CA TYR A 64 11.37 24.00 -13.16
C TYR A 64 10.82 22.78 -13.92
N GLY A 65 10.01 21.94 -13.26
CA GLY A 65 9.35 20.79 -13.90
C GLY A 65 10.26 19.58 -14.08
N ILE A 66 11.45 19.57 -13.48
CA ILE A 66 12.40 18.46 -13.60
C ILE A 66 11.81 17.23 -12.89
N PRO A 67 11.63 16.09 -13.60
CA PRO A 67 11.07 14.89 -13.00
C PRO A 67 12.08 14.20 -12.09
N ALA A 68 11.66 13.88 -10.87
CA ALA A 68 12.39 13.04 -9.94
C ALA A 68 11.55 11.81 -9.61
N THR A 69 12.13 10.61 -9.76
CA THR A 69 11.51 9.37 -9.29
C THR A 69 11.50 9.37 -7.78
N TRP A 70 10.33 9.23 -7.19
CA TRP A 70 10.16 8.98 -5.77
C TRP A 70 10.21 7.48 -5.50
N ARG A 71 10.79 7.14 -4.35
CA ARG A 71 10.98 5.78 -3.87
C ARG A 71 10.47 5.67 -2.45
N VAL A 72 10.16 4.46 -1.98
CA VAL A 72 9.73 4.18 -0.59
C VAL A 72 10.55 5.01 0.40
N HIS A 73 11.87 4.85 0.38
CA HIS A 73 12.79 5.80 1.01
C HIS A 73 13.35 6.80 -0.01
N PRO A 74 13.30 8.12 0.24
CA PRO A 74 12.86 8.79 1.47
C PRO A 74 11.39 9.24 1.42
N ALA A 75 10.60 8.89 0.40
CA ALA A 75 9.31 9.55 0.18
C ALA A 75 8.24 9.19 1.22
N ILE A 76 8.13 7.92 1.59
CA ILE A 76 7.06 7.37 2.45
C ILE A 76 7.57 6.41 3.53
N SER A 77 8.88 6.31 3.73
CA SER A 77 9.48 5.49 4.79
C SER A 77 9.20 6.12 6.16
N VAL A 78 8.20 5.62 6.89
CA VAL A 78 7.78 6.17 8.19
C VAL A 78 8.34 5.35 9.35
N GLU A 79 8.51 4.05 9.16
CA GLU A 79 9.12 3.15 10.14
C GLU A 79 10.58 2.84 9.77
N ASP A 80 11.40 2.45 10.75
CA ASP A 80 12.81 2.14 10.52
C ASP A 80 13.02 1.00 9.50
N GLY A 81 12.11 0.03 9.47
CA GLY A 81 12.12 -1.08 8.51
C GLY A 81 11.82 -0.65 7.07
N ASP A 82 11.10 0.45 6.86
CA ASP A 82 10.68 0.88 5.52
C ASP A 82 11.84 1.28 4.62
N ARG A 83 12.98 1.67 5.20
CA ARG A 83 14.09 2.26 4.46
C ARG A 83 14.68 1.32 3.40
N ASN A 84 14.57 0.02 3.64
CA ASN A 84 15.13 -1.02 2.80
C ASN A 84 14.07 -1.77 1.99
N ARG A 85 12.78 -1.39 2.10
CA ARG A 85 11.69 -2.08 1.42
C ARG A 85 11.58 -1.64 -0.04
N THR A 86 11.31 -2.61 -0.90
CA THR A 86 10.70 -2.41 -2.21
C THR A 86 9.26 -1.88 -2.07
N ALA A 87 8.66 -1.42 -3.16
CA ALA A 87 7.27 -0.96 -3.13
C ALA A 87 6.30 -2.09 -2.75
N ALA A 88 6.51 -3.30 -3.27
CA ALA A 88 5.71 -4.48 -2.94
C ALA A 88 5.86 -4.88 -1.46
N GLU A 89 7.08 -4.95 -0.92
CA GLU A 89 7.30 -5.26 0.50
C GLU A 89 6.71 -4.19 1.42
N TRP A 90 6.78 -2.92 1.02
CA TRP A 90 6.15 -1.84 1.78
C TRP A 90 4.62 -1.98 1.80
N LEU A 91 4.00 -2.25 0.65
CA LEU A 91 2.54 -2.47 0.57
C LEU A 91 2.12 -3.73 1.33
N GLN A 92 2.87 -4.82 1.21
CA GLN A 92 2.61 -6.06 1.93
C GLN A 92 2.61 -5.83 3.43
N ASN A 93 3.60 -5.09 3.93
CA ASN A 93 3.68 -4.80 5.34
C ASN A 93 2.52 -3.93 5.83
N ARG A 94 2.12 -2.90 5.06
CA ARG A 94 0.96 -2.07 5.40
C ARG A 94 -0.33 -2.88 5.40
N LEU A 95 -0.51 -3.74 4.39
CA LEU A 95 -1.66 -4.65 4.30
C LEU A 95 -1.71 -5.61 5.50
N ALA A 96 -0.62 -6.33 5.77
CA ALA A 96 -0.52 -7.26 6.89
C ALA A 96 -0.80 -6.57 8.23
N ARG A 97 -0.24 -5.37 8.40
CA ARG A 97 -0.44 -4.59 9.62
C ARG A 97 -1.89 -4.14 9.79
N GLY A 98 -2.51 -3.60 8.75
CA GLY A 98 -3.91 -3.16 8.81
C GLY A 98 -4.88 -4.30 9.12
N LEU A 99 -4.66 -5.47 8.51
CA LEU A 99 -5.46 -6.66 8.81
C LEU A 99 -5.24 -7.15 10.25
N ALA A 100 -3.99 -7.22 10.71
CA ALA A 100 -3.68 -7.62 12.09
C ALA A 100 -4.26 -6.63 13.12
N ASP A 101 -4.16 -5.33 12.87
CA ASP A 101 -4.73 -4.27 13.72
C ASP A 101 -6.27 -4.34 13.73
N ALA A 102 -6.90 -4.79 12.63
CA ALA A 102 -8.33 -5.10 12.55
C ALA A 102 -8.73 -6.43 13.22
N GLY A 103 -7.78 -7.19 13.77
CA GLY A 103 -8.03 -8.44 14.51
C GLY A 103 -7.95 -9.72 13.68
N TRP A 104 -7.46 -9.67 12.44
CA TRP A 104 -7.27 -10.86 11.62
C TRP A 104 -6.04 -11.67 12.10
N SER A 105 -6.10 -12.99 11.91
CA SER A 105 -4.92 -13.86 12.04
C SER A 105 -4.13 -13.84 10.74
N VAL A 106 -3.12 -12.96 10.64
CA VAL A 106 -2.35 -12.76 9.40
C VAL A 106 -0.86 -13.01 9.58
N ALA A 107 -0.25 -13.61 8.56
CA ALA A 107 1.19 -13.66 8.39
C ALA A 107 1.59 -13.26 6.97
N GLU A 108 2.78 -12.70 6.82
CA GLU A 108 3.33 -12.34 5.51
C GLU A 108 3.97 -13.56 4.82
N ALA A 109 3.77 -13.69 3.52
CA ALA A 109 4.42 -14.68 2.67
C ALA A 109 5.17 -13.97 1.53
N SER A 110 6.32 -14.52 1.13
CA SER A 110 7.14 -13.95 0.06
C SER A 110 7.11 -14.87 -1.16
N PHE A 111 6.78 -14.30 -2.32
CA PHE A 111 6.84 -15.01 -3.59
C PHE A 111 7.70 -14.24 -4.58
N GLN A 112 8.29 -14.97 -5.54
CA GLN A 112 8.92 -14.37 -6.70
C GLN A 112 7.85 -13.93 -7.72
N MET A 113 8.28 -13.21 -8.74
CA MET A 113 7.44 -12.97 -9.94
C MET A 113 7.00 -14.32 -10.54
N ASP A 114 5.82 -14.36 -11.15
CA ASP A 114 5.23 -15.57 -11.75
C ASP A 114 4.92 -16.70 -10.75
N VAL A 115 4.14 -16.35 -9.71
CA VAL A 115 3.70 -17.28 -8.67
C VAL A 115 3.02 -18.51 -9.26
N GLN A 116 3.68 -19.66 -9.12
CA GLN A 116 3.15 -20.95 -9.56
C GLN A 116 2.14 -21.51 -8.54
N PRO A 117 1.11 -22.24 -8.99
CA PRO A 117 0.12 -22.86 -8.09
C PRO A 117 0.75 -23.76 -7.03
N ASP A 118 1.78 -24.53 -7.38
CA ASP A 118 2.45 -25.44 -6.44
C ASP A 118 3.12 -24.67 -5.30
N ALA A 119 3.79 -23.55 -5.59
CA ALA A 119 4.40 -22.70 -4.57
C ALA A 119 3.37 -22.12 -3.59
N VAL A 120 2.15 -21.83 -4.06
CA VAL A 120 1.05 -21.39 -3.19
C VAL A 120 0.58 -22.52 -2.30
N SER A 121 0.42 -23.72 -2.85
CA SER A 121 0.02 -24.91 -2.10
C SER A 121 1.04 -25.22 -1.00
N ASP A 122 2.34 -25.18 -1.33
CA ASP A 122 3.43 -25.39 -0.38
C ASP A 122 3.42 -24.33 0.72
N ALA A 123 3.27 -23.04 0.37
CA ALA A 123 3.22 -21.96 1.36
C ALA A 123 2.04 -22.11 2.33
N LEU A 124 0.87 -22.53 1.84
CA LEU A 124 -0.29 -22.80 2.68
C LEU A 124 -0.05 -24.02 3.58
N ALA A 125 0.53 -25.10 3.05
CA ALA A 125 0.82 -26.32 3.81
C ALA A 125 1.91 -26.12 4.89
N ASP A 126 2.91 -25.29 4.62
CA ASP A 126 4.00 -24.95 5.54
C ASP A 126 3.59 -23.91 6.60
N SER A 127 2.40 -23.32 6.47
CA SER A 127 1.86 -22.33 7.39
C SER A 127 0.68 -22.90 8.20
N ALA A 128 0.29 -22.19 9.25
CA ALA A 128 -1.00 -22.44 9.93
C ALA A 128 -2.19 -21.76 9.22
N ALA A 129 -1.96 -21.16 8.05
CA ALA A 129 -2.96 -20.43 7.29
C ALA A 129 -3.74 -21.35 6.36
N THR A 130 -5.04 -21.11 6.23
CA THR A 130 -5.91 -21.86 5.32
C THR A 130 -6.23 -21.08 4.06
N THR A 131 -5.85 -19.80 4.00
CA THR A 131 -6.15 -18.87 2.92
C THR A 131 -4.91 -18.04 2.58
N LEU A 132 -4.68 -17.76 1.29
CA LEU A 132 -3.66 -16.80 0.82
C LEU A 132 -4.38 -15.69 0.05
N LEU A 133 -4.15 -14.45 0.47
CA LEU A 133 -4.46 -13.23 -0.27
C LEU A 133 -3.20 -12.77 -1.01
N LEU A 134 -3.23 -12.85 -2.34
CA LEU A 134 -2.13 -12.47 -3.22
C LEU A 134 -2.51 -11.24 -4.03
N LEU A 135 -1.71 -10.18 -3.94
CA LEU A 135 -1.82 -8.99 -4.80
C LEU A 135 -0.69 -9.02 -5.83
N ARG A 136 -1.02 -9.13 -7.11
CA ARG A 136 -0.07 -8.91 -8.22
C ARG A 136 -0.16 -7.47 -8.67
N MET A 137 0.87 -6.70 -8.33
CA MET A 137 0.95 -5.27 -8.61
C MET A 137 1.52 -5.06 -10.03
N LYS A 138 0.66 -4.80 -11.01
CA LYS A 138 1.02 -4.54 -12.42
C LYS A 138 1.27 -3.05 -12.68
N GLU A 139 0.59 -2.17 -11.96
CA GLU A 139 0.90 -0.74 -11.89
C GLU A 139 0.57 -0.20 -10.49
N TRP A 140 1.45 0.67 -9.98
CA TRP A 140 1.27 1.39 -8.72
C TRP A 140 2.14 2.62 -8.73
N TRP A 141 1.58 3.72 -9.22
CA TRP A 141 2.37 4.89 -9.59
C TRP A 141 1.60 6.18 -9.42
N PHE A 142 2.13 7.09 -8.59
CA PHE A 142 1.67 8.46 -8.60
C PHE A 142 2.49 9.34 -9.54
N SER A 143 1.88 10.41 -10.05
CA SER A 143 2.56 11.48 -10.76
C SER A 143 2.03 12.82 -10.28
N MET A 144 2.93 13.65 -9.74
CA MET A 144 2.60 14.96 -9.17
C MET A 144 3.50 16.06 -9.74
N ASN A 145 3.02 17.31 -9.70
CA ASN A 145 3.80 18.50 -10.00
C ASN A 145 3.90 19.37 -8.75
N LEU A 146 5.11 19.46 -8.18
CA LEU A 146 5.35 20.16 -6.91
C LEU A 146 5.31 21.69 -7.04
N ASN A 147 5.31 22.24 -8.26
CA ASN A 147 5.31 23.69 -8.45
C ASN A 147 3.88 24.30 -8.37
N TRP A 148 2.83 23.50 -8.61
CA TRP A 148 1.43 23.95 -8.70
C TRP A 148 0.52 22.89 -8.07
N VAL A 149 0.80 22.52 -6.83
CA VAL A 149 0.15 21.38 -6.16
C VAL A 149 -1.34 21.69 -5.91
N SER A 150 -2.18 21.33 -6.87
CA SER A 150 -3.64 21.27 -6.71
C SER A 150 -4.15 19.83 -6.69
N ALA A 151 -3.45 18.92 -7.35
CA ALA A 151 -3.77 17.50 -7.40
C ALA A 151 -2.57 16.66 -7.88
N PHE A 152 -2.62 15.36 -7.65
CA PHE A 152 -1.77 14.37 -8.32
C PHE A 152 -2.60 13.26 -8.95
N THR A 153 -2.05 12.60 -9.95
CA THR A 153 -2.68 11.40 -10.52
C THR A 153 -2.11 10.16 -9.86
N PHE A 154 -2.96 9.19 -9.53
CA PHE A 154 -2.54 7.87 -9.10
C PHE A 154 -3.08 6.82 -10.07
N THR A 155 -2.19 6.00 -10.62
CA THR A 155 -2.56 4.89 -11.50
C THR A 155 -2.26 3.59 -10.77
N ASN A 156 -3.25 2.71 -10.70
CA ASN A 156 -3.13 1.36 -10.19
C ASN A 156 -3.66 0.36 -11.21
N ASP A 157 -2.99 -0.79 -11.25
CA ASP A 157 -3.45 -2.00 -11.91
C ASP A 157 -3.00 -3.16 -11.00
N VAL A 158 -3.93 -3.70 -10.24
CA VAL A 158 -3.67 -4.73 -9.24
C VAL A 158 -4.63 -5.89 -9.47
N GLU A 159 -4.08 -7.09 -9.55
CA GLU A 159 -4.87 -8.32 -9.54
C GLU A 159 -4.84 -8.93 -8.14
N VAL A 160 -6.00 -9.02 -7.52
CA VAL A 160 -6.22 -9.69 -6.24
C VAL A 160 -6.63 -11.13 -6.53
N SER A 161 -5.85 -12.08 -6.03
CA SER A 161 -6.19 -13.50 -6.04
C SER A 161 -6.37 -14.01 -4.61
N VAL A 162 -7.38 -14.85 -4.41
CA VAL A 162 -7.57 -15.58 -3.16
C VAL A 162 -7.39 -17.06 -3.45
N TYR A 163 -6.48 -17.69 -2.72
CA TYR A 163 -6.28 -19.13 -2.74
C TYR A 163 -6.70 -19.72 -1.40
N ARG A 164 -7.17 -20.96 -1.43
CA ARG A 164 -7.65 -21.67 -0.27
C ARG A 164 -7.08 -23.07 -0.23
N GLN A 165 -6.66 -23.50 0.95
CA GLN A 165 -6.11 -24.85 1.15
C GLN A 165 -7.14 -25.90 0.72
N GLY A 166 -6.72 -26.89 -0.08
CA GLY A 166 -7.59 -27.95 -0.60
C GLY A 166 -8.43 -27.57 -1.83
N GLU A 167 -8.69 -26.28 -2.08
CA GLU A 167 -9.48 -25.81 -3.23
C GLU A 167 -8.64 -25.13 -4.32
N GLY A 168 -7.46 -24.60 -3.97
CA GLY A 168 -6.61 -23.84 -4.89
C GLY A 168 -7.11 -22.42 -5.09
N LEU A 169 -7.05 -21.90 -6.32
CA LEU A 169 -7.49 -20.54 -6.65
C LEU A 169 -9.02 -20.45 -6.63
N VAL A 170 -9.58 -19.61 -5.75
CA VAL A 170 -11.04 -19.44 -5.60
C VAL A 170 -11.56 -18.11 -6.14
N LEU A 171 -10.69 -17.10 -6.24
CA LEU A 171 -11.03 -15.79 -6.81
C LEU A 171 -9.83 -15.19 -7.52
N THR A 172 -10.08 -14.55 -8.66
CA THR A 172 -9.19 -13.55 -9.25
C THR A 172 -10.01 -12.33 -9.65
N LYS A 173 -9.62 -11.16 -9.18
CA LYS A 173 -10.27 -9.89 -9.50
C LYS A 173 -9.23 -8.81 -9.81
N ARG A 174 -9.42 -8.09 -10.90
CA ARG A 174 -8.52 -7.00 -11.32
C ARG A 174 -9.14 -5.64 -11.00
N PHE A 175 -8.34 -4.79 -10.37
CA PHE A 175 -8.64 -3.39 -10.10
C PHE A 175 -7.70 -2.54 -10.94
N ASP A 176 -8.26 -1.81 -11.89
CA ASP A 176 -7.50 -0.93 -12.81
C ASP A 176 -8.17 0.43 -12.80
N ALA A 177 -7.47 1.42 -12.27
CA ALA A 177 -8.00 2.76 -12.11
C ALA A 177 -6.92 3.83 -12.25
N LYS A 178 -7.38 5.00 -12.70
CA LYS A 178 -6.60 6.23 -12.69
C LYS A 178 -7.38 7.31 -11.97
N ASP A 179 -6.94 7.63 -10.77
CA ASP A 179 -7.57 8.60 -9.88
C ASP A 179 -6.83 9.94 -9.96
N ILE A 180 -7.59 11.03 -9.79
CA ILE A 180 -7.06 12.38 -9.58
C ILE A 180 -7.33 12.72 -8.11
N ILE A 181 -6.28 12.91 -7.34
CA ILE A 181 -6.35 13.17 -5.91
C ILE A 181 -6.08 14.65 -5.69
N ASP A 182 -7.11 15.39 -5.30
CA ASP A 182 -7.00 16.81 -4.96
C ASP A 182 -6.17 16.97 -3.68
N GLU A 183 -5.17 17.85 -3.74
CA GLU A 183 -4.35 18.18 -2.59
C GLU A 183 -4.86 19.46 -1.94
N LYS A 184 -5.11 19.42 -0.63
CA LYS A 184 -5.38 20.64 0.14
C LYS A 184 -4.05 21.29 0.51
N ALA A 185 -3.96 22.62 0.37
CA ALA A 185 -2.73 23.38 0.68
C ALA A 185 -2.21 23.20 2.12
N SER A 186 -3.04 22.69 3.04
CA SER A 186 -2.69 22.39 4.42
C SER A 186 -2.16 20.96 4.64
N GLU A 187 -2.21 20.09 3.63
CA GLU A 187 -1.81 18.69 3.71
C GLU A 187 -0.46 18.47 3.03
N SER A 188 0.32 17.51 3.55
CA SER A 188 1.59 17.12 2.92
C SER A 188 1.32 16.16 1.77
N PRO A 189 1.96 16.31 0.59
CA PRO A 189 1.86 15.36 -0.51
C PRO A 189 2.19 13.92 -0.08
N ARG A 190 3.14 13.78 0.86
CA ARG A 190 3.48 12.48 1.48
C ARG A 190 2.27 11.86 2.16
N ASN A 191 1.56 12.62 3.00
CA ASN A 191 0.42 12.11 3.75
C ASN A 191 -0.74 11.76 2.82
N ASN A 192 -0.94 12.53 1.74
CA ASN A 192 -1.96 12.22 0.74
C ASN A 192 -1.65 10.93 -0.03
N ILE A 193 -0.38 10.69 -0.38
CA ILE A 193 0.05 9.41 -0.98
C ILE A 193 -0.21 8.25 -0.01
N LEU A 194 0.20 8.39 1.25
CA LEU A 194 0.03 7.36 2.28
C LEU A 194 -1.46 6.99 2.48
N ARG A 195 -2.32 8.01 2.58
CA ARG A 195 -3.76 7.83 2.71
C ARG A 195 -4.36 7.16 1.49
N MET A 196 -3.99 7.61 0.28
CA MET A 196 -4.47 7.00 -0.96
C MET A 196 -4.10 5.51 -1.06
N TYR A 197 -2.90 5.14 -0.62
CA TYR A 197 -2.49 3.74 -0.59
C TYR A 197 -3.34 2.92 0.39
N SER A 198 -3.59 3.47 1.59
CA SER A 198 -4.49 2.86 2.58
C SER A 198 -5.93 2.71 2.05
N ASP A 199 -6.47 3.76 1.43
CA ASP A 199 -7.82 3.80 0.88
C ASP A 199 -7.98 2.75 -0.22
N LYS A 200 -6.99 2.60 -1.10
CA LYS A 200 -7.04 1.60 -2.19
C LYS A 200 -6.94 0.18 -1.68
N LEU A 201 -6.09 -0.10 -0.70
CA LEU A 201 -6.04 -1.41 -0.06
C LEU A 201 -7.37 -1.73 0.64
N THR A 202 -7.99 -0.74 1.29
CA THR A 202 -9.32 -0.89 1.91
C THR A 202 -10.39 -1.16 0.85
N GLU A 203 -10.40 -0.41 -0.26
CA GLU A 203 -11.30 -0.59 -1.40
C GLU A 203 -11.22 -2.03 -1.95
N TYR A 204 -10.01 -2.57 -2.11
CA TYR A 204 -9.83 -3.95 -2.59
C TYR A 204 -10.33 -4.99 -1.60
N LEU A 205 -10.12 -4.78 -0.30
CA LEU A 205 -10.55 -5.71 0.75
C LEU A 205 -12.07 -5.69 0.97
N ASP A 206 -12.69 -4.51 0.89
CA ASP A 206 -14.13 -4.32 1.08
C ASP A 206 -14.95 -4.61 -0.18
N ASP A 207 -14.30 -4.89 -1.31
CA ASP A 207 -14.98 -5.38 -2.50
C ASP A 207 -15.80 -6.65 -2.15
N PRO A 208 -17.10 -6.71 -2.53
CA PRO A 208 -17.97 -7.80 -2.11
C PRO A 208 -17.49 -9.20 -2.49
N GLU A 209 -16.82 -9.35 -3.63
CA GLU A 209 -16.33 -10.67 -4.09
C GLU A 209 -15.07 -11.07 -3.33
N VAL A 210 -14.15 -10.11 -3.12
CA VAL A 210 -12.92 -10.34 -2.33
C VAL A 210 -13.30 -10.69 -0.90
N ARG A 211 -14.20 -9.92 -0.28
CA ARG A 211 -14.72 -10.20 1.05
C ARG A 211 -15.35 -11.58 1.14
N ALA A 212 -16.25 -11.93 0.22
CA ALA A 212 -16.89 -13.24 0.21
C ALA A 212 -15.87 -14.38 0.11
N ALA A 213 -14.82 -14.22 -0.70
CA ALA A 213 -13.77 -15.22 -0.83
C ALA A 213 -12.94 -15.38 0.45
N LEU A 214 -12.69 -14.29 1.19
CA LEU A 214 -11.91 -14.27 2.43
C LEU A 214 -12.71 -14.72 3.67
N GLU A 215 -14.02 -14.49 3.72
CA GLU A 215 -14.90 -14.88 4.85
C GLU A 215 -15.37 -16.34 4.80
N GLN A 216 -15.37 -16.96 3.63
CA GLN A 216 -15.82 -18.35 3.48
C GLN A 216 -14.92 -19.32 4.27
N PRO A 217 -15.49 -20.16 5.15
CA PRO A 217 -14.73 -21.18 5.87
C PRO A 217 -14.13 -22.19 4.90
N THR A 218 -12.93 -22.66 5.18
CA THR A 218 -12.34 -23.82 4.49
C THR A 218 -13.16 -25.06 4.80
N ALA A 219 -13.52 -25.86 3.79
CA ALA A 219 -14.08 -27.19 4.03
C ALA A 219 -12.99 -28.07 4.69
N GLY A 220 -13.20 -28.40 5.97
CA GLY A 220 -12.28 -29.25 6.74
C GLY A 220 -12.27 -30.71 6.33
#